data_AF-A0A845JVD0-F1
#
_entry.id   AF-A0A845JVD0-F1
#
_cell.length_a   1.000
_cell.length_b   1.000
_cell.length_c   1.000
_cell.angle_alpha   90.00
_cell.angle_beta   90.00
_cell.angle_gamma   90.00
#
_symmetry.space_group_name_H-M   'P 1'
#
loop_
_entity.id
_entity.type
_entity.pdbx_description
1 polymer ?
#
loop_
_entity_poly.entity_id
_entity_poly.type
_entity_poly.pdbx_seq_one_letter_code
_entity_poly.pdbx_strand_id
1 'polypeptide(L)'
;MSGTPCENVVGESLCSHSCDVWKSFPEDKLLADLKIESYIGIPLNDSSNNPLGILLAMHDKPINDFADASLTFPLFADAVGAEMERQRYDAQLQWETEMVNASRDIVMAINDIRDFKSILNFVLKRLCQFMGWPVGHLYLREDVSTSMVPLASGI
;
A
#
# COMPACT_ATOMS: atom_id res chain seq x y z
N MET A 1 0.10 15.25 10.06
CA MET A 1 -1.05 15.99 9.51
C MET A 1 -1.53 17.00 10.55
N SER A 2 -0.58 17.74 11.14
CA SER A 2 -0.89 18.54 12.32
C SER A 2 -1.73 19.75 11.94
N GLY A 3 -2.76 20.04 12.72
CA GLY A 3 -3.67 21.16 12.48
C GLY A 3 -4.73 20.90 11.41
N THR A 4 -5.07 19.63 11.16
CA THR A 4 -6.15 19.22 10.23
C THR A 4 -7.22 18.41 10.96
N PRO A 5 -8.50 18.43 10.53
CA PRO A 5 -9.53 17.57 11.14
C PRO A 5 -9.20 16.08 11.00
N CYS A 6 -8.47 15.71 9.95
CA CYS A 6 -8.01 14.34 9.72
C CYS A 6 -7.08 13.82 10.84
N GLU A 7 -6.35 14.70 11.54
CA GLU A 7 -5.57 14.33 12.73
C GLU A 7 -6.46 13.75 13.82
N ASN A 8 -7.65 14.33 14.01
CA ASN A 8 -8.63 13.87 15.00
C ASN A 8 -9.35 12.59 14.56
N VAL A 9 -9.27 12.22 13.28
CA VAL A 9 -9.78 10.92 12.79
C VAL A 9 -8.78 9.81 13.08
N VAL A 10 -7.48 10.10 13.00
CA VAL A 10 -6.40 9.13 13.25
C VAL A 10 -6.19 9.01 14.77
N GLY A 11 -7.04 8.24 15.44
CA GLY A 11 -6.95 7.98 16.88
C GLY A 11 -8.29 7.96 17.61
N GLU A 12 -9.36 8.44 16.97
CA GLU A 12 -10.74 8.42 17.47
C GLU A 12 -11.68 7.68 16.49
N SER A 13 -12.98 7.60 16.80
CA SER A 13 -13.95 6.80 16.01
C SER A 13 -14.70 7.57 14.92
N LEU A 14 -14.92 8.88 15.07
CA LEU A 14 -15.62 9.72 14.08
C LEU A 14 -15.32 11.19 14.37
N CYS A 15 -14.87 11.95 13.38
CA CYS A 15 -14.73 13.40 13.48
C CYS A 15 -15.75 14.08 12.57
N SER A 16 -16.56 14.98 13.10
CA SER A 16 -17.59 15.69 12.32
C SER A 16 -17.69 17.16 12.72
N HIS A 17 -17.80 18.04 11.73
CA HIS A 17 -18.02 19.47 11.88
C HIS A 17 -19.16 19.90 10.93
N SER A 18 -20.19 20.54 11.47
CA SER A 18 -21.39 20.90 10.68
C SER A 18 -21.33 22.24 9.96
N CYS A 19 -20.45 23.14 10.39
CA CYS A 19 -20.13 24.41 9.77
C CYS A 19 -18.75 24.91 10.23
N ASP A 20 -18.24 25.95 9.57
CA ASP A 20 -17.04 26.68 9.96
C ASP A 20 -15.74 25.85 10.09
N VAL A 21 -15.67 24.63 9.54
CA VAL A 21 -14.48 23.76 9.75
C VAL A 21 -13.19 24.40 9.25
N TRP A 22 -13.22 25.11 8.11
CA TRP A 22 -12.06 25.84 7.60
C TRP A 22 -11.56 26.95 8.54
N LYS A 23 -12.44 27.51 9.39
CA LYS A 23 -12.07 28.51 10.41
C LYS A 23 -11.47 27.86 11.65
N SER A 24 -11.94 26.66 12.00
CA SER A 24 -11.38 25.87 13.10
C SER A 24 -10.00 25.30 12.77
N PHE A 25 -9.72 25.06 11.48
CA PHE A 25 -8.45 24.52 10.99
C PHE A 25 -7.86 25.42 9.89
N PRO A 26 -7.43 26.65 10.23
CA PRO A 26 -6.98 27.64 9.25
C PRO A 26 -5.64 27.27 8.58
N GLU A 27 -4.88 26.34 9.17
CA GLU A 27 -3.64 25.81 8.60
C GLU A 27 -3.87 24.73 7.54
N ASP A 28 -5.08 24.15 7.50
CA ASP A 28 -5.49 23.24 6.45
C ASP A 28 -5.86 24.02 5.19
N LYS A 29 -4.86 24.20 4.32
CA LYS A 29 -5.01 24.96 3.07
C LYS A 29 -6.15 24.44 2.20
N LEU A 30 -6.40 23.13 2.18
CA LEU A 30 -7.47 22.58 1.35
C LEU A 30 -8.84 23.04 1.85
N LEU A 31 -9.06 23.03 3.16
CA LEU A 31 -10.30 23.54 3.75
C LEU A 31 -10.43 25.05 3.57
N ALA A 32 -9.34 25.80 3.80
CA ALA A 32 -9.32 27.26 3.69
C ALA A 32 -9.55 27.76 2.26
N ASP A 33 -8.84 27.19 1.28
CA ASP A 33 -8.91 27.61 -0.13
C ASP A 33 -10.29 27.30 -0.73
N LEU A 34 -10.88 26.16 -0.37
CA LEU A 34 -12.20 25.73 -0.83
C LEU A 34 -13.35 26.26 0.04
N LYS A 35 -13.04 26.95 1.14
CA LYS A 35 -14.01 27.42 2.15
C LYS A 35 -14.97 26.32 2.59
N ILE A 36 -14.42 25.14 2.90
CA ILE A 36 -15.20 24.00 3.37
C ILE A 36 -15.83 24.35 4.70
N GLU A 37 -17.16 24.36 4.74
CA GLU A 37 -17.94 24.65 5.95
C GLU A 37 -18.17 23.38 6.76
N SER A 38 -18.51 22.26 6.12
CA SER A 38 -18.84 21.02 6.81
C SER A 38 -17.94 19.86 6.40
N TYR A 39 -17.68 18.96 7.36
CA TYR A 39 -16.72 17.86 7.25
C TYR A 39 -17.20 16.66 8.08
N ILE A 40 -17.00 15.45 7.56
CA ILE A 40 -17.13 14.20 8.31
C ILE A 40 -16.01 13.26 7.88
N GLY A 41 -15.33 12.66 8.85
CA GLY A 41 -14.24 11.73 8.63
C GLY A 41 -14.30 10.59 9.64
N ILE A 42 -14.01 9.38 9.17
CA ILE A 42 -14.04 8.15 9.96
C ILE A 42 -12.81 7.30 9.59
N PRO A 43 -12.10 6.69 10.55
CA PRO A 43 -11.02 5.78 10.20
C PRO A 43 -11.57 4.54 9.49
N LEU A 44 -10.82 4.06 8.52
CA LEU A 44 -11.02 2.74 7.92
C LEU A 44 -10.11 1.78 8.67
N ASN A 45 -10.68 0.80 9.36
CA ASN A 45 -9.93 -0.16 10.16
C ASN A 45 -10.03 -1.57 9.58
N ASP A 46 -9.02 -2.40 9.85
CA ASP A 46 -9.12 -3.84 9.65
C ASP A 46 -9.90 -4.52 10.80
N SER A 47 -10.16 -5.82 10.66
CA SER A 47 -10.82 -6.63 11.70
C SER A 47 -10.10 -6.64 13.07
N SER A 48 -8.83 -6.25 13.12
CA SER A 48 -8.02 -6.13 14.33
C SER A 48 -7.97 -4.69 14.87
N ASN A 49 -8.79 -3.80 14.30
CA ASN A 49 -8.87 -2.38 14.63
C ASN A 49 -7.58 -1.58 14.34
N ASN A 50 -6.74 -2.07 13.43
CA ASN A 50 -5.60 -1.28 12.94
C ASN A 50 -6.07 -0.33 11.83
N PRO A 51 -5.56 0.92 11.80
CA PRO A 51 -5.93 1.88 10.77
C PRO A 51 -5.35 1.49 9.40
N LEU A 52 -6.24 1.35 8.43
CA LEU A 52 -5.96 1.15 7.00
C LEU A 52 -6.04 2.46 6.21
N GLY A 53 -6.80 3.45 6.69
CA GLY A 53 -6.98 4.73 6.02
C GLY A 53 -8.05 5.62 6.67
N ILE A 54 -8.56 6.59 5.91
CA ILE A 54 -9.64 7.50 6.32
C ILE A 54 -10.67 7.59 5.19
N LEU A 55 -11.95 7.45 5.54
CA LEU A 55 -13.07 7.83 4.69
C LEU A 55 -13.55 9.21 5.13
N LEU A 56 -13.59 10.17 4.21
CA LEU A 56 -14.02 11.54 4.51
C LEU A 56 -14.93 12.10 3.43
N ALA A 57 -15.84 12.99 3.84
CA ALA A 57 -16.60 13.86 2.96
C ALA A 57 -16.66 15.27 3.51
N MET A 58 -16.89 16.23 2.61
CA MET A 58 -16.86 17.65 2.92
C MET A 58 -17.79 18.43 2.00
N HIS A 59 -18.26 19.59 2.46
CA HIS A 59 -19.11 20.51 1.70
C HIS A 59 -18.76 21.97 2.02
N ASP A 60 -18.77 22.83 1.00
CA ASP A 60 -18.65 24.30 1.11
C ASP A 60 -19.87 25.00 1.74
N LYS A 61 -20.82 24.25 2.31
CA LYS A 61 -22.00 24.77 3.00
C LYS A 61 -22.23 24.06 4.34
N PRO A 62 -22.85 24.74 5.31
CA PRO A 62 -23.33 24.09 6.52
C PRO A 62 -24.31 22.97 6.22
N ILE A 63 -24.24 21.88 6.99
CA ILE A 63 -25.23 20.79 6.96
C ILE A 63 -25.88 20.72 8.34
N ASN A 64 -27.20 20.93 8.39
CA ASN A 64 -27.93 21.06 9.65
C ASN A 64 -28.29 19.71 10.30
N ASP A 65 -28.33 18.62 9.51
CA ASP A 65 -28.69 17.30 10.00
C ASP A 65 -27.58 16.29 9.70
N PHE A 66 -26.72 16.07 10.69
CA PHE A 66 -25.67 15.07 10.64
C PHE A 66 -26.12 13.72 11.20
N ALA A 67 -27.35 13.60 11.73
CA ALA A 67 -27.77 12.35 12.37
C ALA A 67 -27.71 11.18 11.37
N ASP A 68 -28.20 11.40 10.16
CA ASP A 68 -28.15 10.41 9.09
C ASP A 68 -26.70 10.11 8.66
N ALA A 69 -25.86 11.14 8.53
CA ALA A 69 -24.46 10.99 8.14
C ALA A 69 -23.66 10.20 9.19
N SER A 70 -23.83 10.51 10.47
CA SER A 70 -23.18 9.85 11.60
C SER A 70 -23.59 8.39 11.76
N LEU A 71 -24.80 8.01 11.33
CA LEU A 71 -25.25 6.61 11.31
C LEU A 71 -24.77 5.86 10.07
N THR A 72 -24.66 6.54 8.94
CA THR A 72 -24.36 5.92 7.65
C THR A 72 -22.86 5.77 7.39
N PHE A 73 -22.04 6.73 7.83
CA PHE A 73 -20.58 6.69 7.67
C PHE A 73 -19.92 5.45 8.29
N PRO A 74 -20.27 5.02 9.51
CA PRO A 74 -19.76 3.77 10.08
C PRO A 74 -20.04 2.55 9.21
N LEU A 75 -21.25 2.42 8.65
CA LEU A 75 -21.61 1.29 7.80
C LEU A 75 -20.75 1.23 6.53
N PHE A 76 -20.49 2.39 5.91
CA PHE A 76 -19.60 2.46 4.76
C PHE A 76 -18.13 2.24 5.13
N ALA A 77 -17.69 2.75 6.27
CA ALA A 77 -16.33 2.57 6.75
C ALA A 77 -16.02 1.09 7.00
N ASP A 78 -16.92 0.38 7.66
CA ASP A 78 -16.80 -1.06 7.90
C ASP A 78 -16.73 -1.84 6.58
N ALA A 79 -17.60 -1.52 5.62
CA ALA A 79 -17.64 -2.19 4.33
C ALA A 79 -16.35 -1.95 3.51
N VAL A 80 -15.85 -0.72 3.49
CA VAL A 80 -14.61 -0.36 2.79
C VAL A 80 -13.40 -0.95 3.50
N GLY A 81 -13.36 -0.90 4.83
CA GLY A 81 -12.28 -1.50 5.64
C GLY A 81 -12.16 -3.00 5.40
N ALA A 82 -13.29 -3.72 5.41
CA ALA A 82 -13.32 -5.16 5.12
C ALA A 82 -12.82 -5.48 3.71
N GLU A 83 -13.20 -4.69 2.69
CA GLU A 83 -12.72 -4.91 1.32
C GLU A 83 -11.23 -4.58 1.17
N MET A 84 -10.73 -3.54 1.84
CA MET A 84 -9.30 -3.22 1.87
C MET A 84 -8.48 -4.33 2.54
N GLU A 85 -8.96 -4.84 3.68
CA GLU A 85 -8.34 -5.97 4.38
C GLU A 85 -8.31 -7.22 3.48
N ARG A 86 -9.44 -7.54 2.82
CA ARG A 86 -9.54 -8.66 1.88
C ARG A 86 -8.54 -8.54 0.73
N GLN A 87 -8.45 -7.39 0.08
CA GLN A 87 -7.50 -7.15 -1.02
C GLN A 87 -6.05 -7.27 -0.56
N ARG A 88 -5.74 -6.81 0.66
CA ARG A 88 -4.40 -6.92 1.23
C ARG A 88 -4.01 -8.38 1.49
N TYR A 89 -4.93 -9.18 2.04
CA TYR A 89 -4.70 -10.61 2.22
C TYR A 89 -4.54 -11.35 0.88
N ASP A 90 -5.38 -11.06 -0.11
CA ASP A 90 -5.28 -11.64 -1.44
C ASP A 90 -3.92 -11.34 -2.09
N ALA A 91 -3.48 -10.07 -2.03
CA ALA A 91 -2.18 -9.66 -2.57
C ALA A 91 -1.01 -10.35 -1.86
N GLN A 92 -1.09 -10.49 -0.52
CA GLN A 92 -0.06 -11.19 0.25
C GLN A 92 0.00 -12.68 -0.11
N LEU A 93 -1.16 -13.35 -0.18
CA LEU A 93 -1.24 -14.77 -0.56
C LEU A 93 -0.72 -15.00 -1.98
N GLN A 94 -1.04 -14.10 -2.92
CA GLN A 94 -0.51 -14.16 -4.29
C GLN A 94 1.01 -14.03 -4.30
N TRP A 95 1.58 -13.04 -3.59
CA TRP A 95 3.01 -12.85 -3.47
C TRP A 95 3.73 -14.08 -2.90
N GLU A 96 3.21 -14.63 -1.79
CA GLU A 96 3.77 -15.83 -1.15
C GLU A 96 3.73 -17.04 -2.10
N THR A 97 2.62 -17.22 -2.81
CA THR A 97 2.45 -18.30 -3.80
C THR A 97 3.45 -18.16 -4.96
N GLU A 98 3.60 -16.95 -5.50
CA GLU A 98 4.54 -16.66 -6.58
C GLU A 98 5.99 -16.89 -6.15
N MET A 99 6.35 -16.49 -4.92
CA MET A 99 7.68 -16.70 -4.36
C MET A 99 8.00 -18.19 -4.20
N VAL A 100 7.06 -18.97 -3.67
CA VAL A 100 7.21 -20.43 -3.54
C VAL A 100 7.39 -21.09 -4.91
N ASN A 101 6.60 -20.67 -5.91
CA ASN A 101 6.72 -21.18 -7.28
C ASN A 101 8.06 -20.81 -7.91
N ALA A 102 8.51 -19.55 -7.77
CA ALA A 102 9.81 -19.12 -8.29
C ALA A 102 10.98 -19.89 -7.66
N SER A 103 10.93 -20.13 -6.35
CA SER A 103 11.92 -20.95 -5.65
C SER A 103 11.93 -22.40 -6.15
N ARG A 104 10.76 -23.00 -6.32
CA ARG A 104 10.62 -24.36 -6.87
C ARG A 104 11.23 -24.49 -8.27
N ASP A 105 10.96 -23.54 -9.15
CA ASP A 105 11.51 -23.54 -10.51
C ASP A 105 13.04 -23.50 -10.52
N ILE A 106 13.63 -22.70 -9.63
CA ILE A 106 15.08 -22.61 -9.45
C ILE A 106 15.66 -23.96 -9.01
N VAL A 107 15.06 -24.59 -8.00
CA VAL A 107 15.53 -25.90 -7.50
C VAL A 107 15.43 -26.97 -8.59
N MET A 108 14.33 -27.00 -9.36
CA MET A 108 14.19 -27.92 -10.49
C MET A 108 15.25 -27.68 -11.56
N ALA A 109 15.49 -26.42 -11.93
CA ALA A 109 16.50 -26.06 -12.92
C ALA A 109 17.92 -26.47 -12.48
N ILE A 110 18.27 -26.34 -11.19
CA ILE A 110 19.57 -26.78 -10.65
C ILE A 110 19.77 -28.29 -10.82
N ASN A 111 18.70 -29.08 -10.68
CA ASN A 111 18.79 -30.53 -10.81
C ASN A 111 18.91 -31.00 -12.28
N ASP A 112 18.27 -30.29 -13.21
CA ASP A 112 18.24 -30.66 -14.63
C ASP A 112 19.40 -30.06 -15.45
N ILE A 113 19.84 -28.85 -15.10
CA ILE A 113 20.90 -28.13 -15.80
C ILE A 113 22.25 -28.52 -15.20
N ARG A 114 23.15 -29.07 -16.02
CA ARG A 114 24.51 -29.44 -15.58
C ARG A 114 25.54 -28.32 -15.75
N ASP A 115 25.20 -27.27 -16.51
CA ASP A 115 26.07 -26.13 -16.78
C ASP A 115 25.83 -24.99 -15.77
N PHE A 116 26.87 -24.66 -14.99
CA PHE A 116 26.80 -23.66 -13.93
C PHE A 116 26.41 -22.27 -14.44
N LYS A 117 26.92 -21.85 -15.60
CA LYS A 117 26.59 -20.55 -16.20
C LYS A 117 25.11 -20.47 -16.59
N SER A 118 24.57 -21.55 -17.13
CA SER A 118 23.15 -21.67 -17.47
C SER A 118 22.24 -21.64 -16.24
N ILE A 119 22.64 -22.27 -15.12
CA ILE A 119 21.93 -22.16 -13.84
C ILE A 119 21.86 -20.70 -13.39
N LEU A 120 23.00 -20.00 -13.37
CA LEU A 120 23.07 -18.62 -12.89
C LEU A 120 22.25 -17.65 -13.76
N ASN A 121 22.27 -17.84 -15.09
CA ASN A 121 21.39 -17.10 -16.00
C ASN A 121 19.90 -17.38 -15.72
N PHE A 122 19.53 -18.64 -15.48
CA PHE A 122 18.16 -19.02 -15.18
C PHE A 122 17.68 -18.37 -13.88
N VAL A 123 18.48 -18.45 -12.80
CA VAL A 123 18.18 -17.82 -11.51
C VAL A 123 17.98 -16.32 -11.67
N LEU A 124 18.90 -15.64 -12.36
CA LEU A 124 18.81 -14.20 -12.60
C LEU A 124 17.52 -13.83 -13.34
N LYS A 125 17.20 -14.56 -14.41
CA LYS A 125 15.98 -14.34 -15.19
C LYS A 125 14.72 -14.58 -14.36
N ARG A 126 14.67 -15.66 -13.58
CA ARG A 126 13.50 -15.98 -12.74
C ARG A 126 13.29 -14.93 -11.66
N LEU A 127 14.38 -14.42 -11.07
CA LEU A 127 14.33 -13.34 -10.09
C LEU A 127 13.82 -12.04 -10.72
N CYS A 128 14.34 -11.62 -11.87
CA CYS A 128 13.84 -10.43 -12.58
C CYS A 128 12.35 -10.54 -12.91
N GLN A 129 11.91 -11.71 -13.39
CA GLN A 129 10.49 -11.96 -13.68
C GLN A 129 9.61 -11.86 -12.44
N PHE A 130 10.03 -12.46 -11.32
CA PHE A 130 9.29 -12.40 -10.06
C PHE A 130 9.19 -10.97 -9.52
N MET A 131 10.28 -10.20 -9.59
CA MET A 131 10.31 -8.82 -9.12
C MET A 131 9.60 -7.83 -10.06
N GLY A 132 9.25 -8.26 -11.29
CA GLY A 132 8.78 -7.37 -12.35
C GLY A 132 9.85 -6.38 -12.82
N TRP A 133 11.13 -6.72 -12.64
CA TRP A 133 12.24 -5.82 -12.95
C TRP A 133 12.78 -6.08 -14.36
N PRO A 134 13.06 -5.01 -15.14
CA PRO A 134 13.39 -5.15 -16.54
C PRO A 134 14.82 -5.62 -16.80
N VAL A 135 15.73 -5.48 -15.83
CA VAL A 135 17.15 -5.81 -16.01
C VAL A 135 17.75 -6.34 -14.71
N GLY A 136 18.60 -7.36 -14.84
CA GLY A 136 19.47 -7.85 -13.77
C GLY A 136 20.85 -8.22 -14.29
N HIS A 137 21.87 -8.11 -13.42
CA HIS A 137 23.25 -8.49 -13.71
C HIS A 137 23.80 -9.38 -12.60
N LEU A 138 24.53 -10.43 -12.98
CA LEU A 138 25.25 -11.30 -12.05
C LEU A 138 26.74 -11.27 -12.37
N TYR A 139 27.54 -11.04 -11.35
CA TYR A 139 28.99 -10.96 -11.42
C TYR A 139 29.60 -12.06 -10.56
N LEU A 140 30.64 -12.71 -11.08
CA LEU A 140 31.46 -13.62 -10.29
C LEU A 140 32.79 -12.95 -9.98
N ARG A 141 33.33 -13.27 -8.81
CA ARG A 141 34.69 -12.92 -8.43
C ARG A 141 35.64 -14.03 -8.88
N GLU A 142 36.68 -13.70 -9.63
CA GLU A 142 37.80 -14.62 -9.87
C GLU A 142 38.77 -14.56 -8.69
N ASP A 143 39.21 -15.72 -8.19
CA ASP A 143 39.94 -15.84 -6.92
C ASP A 143 41.17 -14.91 -6.82
N VAL A 144 41.34 -14.37 -5.61
CA VAL A 144 42.44 -13.50 -5.11
C VAL A 144 42.54 -12.08 -5.71
N SER A 145 41.77 -11.70 -6.73
CA SER A 145 41.70 -10.31 -7.20
C SER A 145 40.38 -9.62 -6.83
N THR A 146 40.40 -8.29 -6.68
CA THR A 146 39.18 -7.46 -6.47
C THR A 146 38.35 -7.28 -7.75
N SER A 147 38.72 -7.95 -8.85
CA SER A 147 38.08 -7.79 -10.15
C SER A 147 36.80 -8.63 -10.25
N MET A 148 35.75 -8.03 -10.81
CA MET A 148 34.45 -8.66 -11.03
C MET A 148 34.24 -8.88 -12.53
N VAL A 149 33.86 -10.09 -12.94
CA VAL A 149 33.60 -10.43 -14.34
C VAL A 149 32.10 -10.63 -14.56
N PRO A 150 31.47 -9.96 -15.54
CA PRO A 150 30.05 -10.14 -15.83
C PRO A 150 29.81 -11.54 -16.40
N LEU A 151 28.86 -12.28 -15.81
CA LEU A 151 28.55 -13.64 -16.24
C LEU A 151 27.22 -13.72 -17.01
N ALA A 152 26.26 -12.90 -16.60
CA ALA A 152 24.88 -12.96 -17.04
C ALA A 152 24.27 -11.55 -17.12
N SER A 153 23.45 -11.32 -18.14
CA SER A 153 22.59 -10.14 -18.26
C SER A 153 21.23 -10.62 -18.76
N GLY A 154 20.16 -10.33 -18.04
CA GLY A 154 18.80 -10.71 -18.39
C GLY A 154 17.97 -9.47 -18.72
N ILE A 155 17.20 -9.56 -19.81
CA ILE A 155 16.01 -8.73 -20.13
C ILE A 155 14.79 -9.59 -19.81
#